data_AF-A0A1E4RL50-F1
#
_entry.id   AF-A0A1E4RL50-F1
#
_cell.length_a   1.000
_cell.length_b   1.000
_cell.length_c   1.000
_cell.angle_alpha   90.00
_cell.angle_beta   90.00
_cell.angle_gamma   90.00
#
_symmetry.space_group_name_H-M   'P 1'
#
loop_
_entity.id
_entity.type
_entity.pdbx_description
1 polymer ?
#
loop_
_entity_poly.entity_id
_entity_poly.type
_entity_poly.pdbx_seq_one_letter_code
_entity_poly.pdbx_strand_id
1 'polypeptide(L)'
;GPIHSKNELIDEEAPTLPEDFKIPENAPLEFIGEITGLVEKSVIIKANILGEFRVLKEGSIFCFEDRTLLGPLFETFGKLQSPIYRVKFNNEDQFSKFKDKKGAKIYYVVPESQFLYTDSIKN
;
A
#
# COMPACT_ATOMS: atom_id res chain seq x y z
N GLY A 1 30.38 23.10 -21.55
CA GLY A 1 29.38 22.30 -22.31
C GLY A 1 28.07 22.33 -21.56
N PRO A 2 26.91 22.20 -22.23
CA PRO A 2 25.64 22.24 -21.52
C PRO A 2 25.54 21.03 -20.59
N ILE A 3 25.04 21.28 -19.39
CA ILE A 3 24.70 20.28 -18.39
C ILE A 3 23.46 19.50 -18.87
N HIS A 4 23.63 18.21 -19.15
CA HIS A 4 22.50 17.31 -19.34
C HIS A 4 21.95 16.95 -17.97
N SER A 5 20.76 17.46 -17.62
CA SER A 5 20.02 16.95 -16.45
C SER A 5 19.49 15.56 -16.82
N LYS A 6 20.12 14.52 -16.25
CA LYS A 6 19.62 13.14 -16.25
C LYS A 6 18.42 13.02 -15.30
N ASN A 7 17.34 13.76 -15.54
CA ASN A 7 16.08 13.50 -14.87
C ASN A 7 15.34 12.44 -15.68
N GLU A 8 15.89 11.23 -15.69
CA GLU A 8 15.15 10.05 -16.11
C GLU A 8 14.22 9.71 -14.94
N LEU A 9 12.92 10.03 -15.08
CA LEU A 9 11.89 9.50 -14.19
C LEU A 9 11.85 7.99 -14.46
N ILE A 10 12.68 7.24 -13.77
CA ILE A 10 12.59 5.78 -13.75
C ILE A 10 11.22 5.48 -13.15
N ASP A 11 10.34 4.83 -13.93
CA ASP A 11 9.06 4.36 -13.44
C ASP A 11 9.33 3.22 -12.45
N GLU A 12 9.53 3.56 -11.17
CA GLU A 12 9.93 2.61 -10.14
C GLU A 12 8.88 1.50 -9.97
N GLU A 13 9.29 0.24 -10.05
CA GLU A 13 8.37 -0.88 -9.89
C GLU A 13 7.83 -0.98 -8.46
N ALA A 14 6.55 -1.30 -8.33
CA ALA A 14 5.96 -1.59 -7.04
C ALA A 14 6.46 -2.94 -6.49
N PRO A 15 6.60 -3.08 -5.16
CA PRO A 15 6.89 -4.38 -4.55
C PRO A 15 5.84 -5.41 -4.94
N THR A 16 6.28 -6.62 -5.25
CA THR A 16 5.39 -7.75 -5.60
C THR A 16 5.28 -8.71 -4.42
N LEU A 17 4.07 -9.22 -4.21
CA LEU A 17 3.79 -10.28 -3.25
C LEU A 17 3.70 -11.63 -4.00
N PRO A 18 3.94 -12.77 -3.32
CA PRO A 18 3.67 -14.09 -3.89
C PRO A 18 2.23 -14.19 -4.42
N GLU A 19 2.04 -14.91 -5.53
CA GLU A 19 0.72 -15.03 -6.17
C GLU A 19 -0.34 -15.68 -5.26
N ASP A 20 0.11 -16.55 -4.34
CA ASP A 20 -0.71 -17.25 -3.36
C ASP A 20 -0.80 -16.54 -2.01
N PHE A 21 -0.22 -15.34 -1.88
CA PHE A 21 -0.30 -14.56 -0.66
C PHE A 21 -1.76 -14.25 -0.29
N LYS A 22 -2.13 -14.62 0.94
CA LYS A 22 -3.43 -14.30 1.53
C LYS A 22 -3.22 -13.68 2.90
N ILE A 23 -4.09 -12.74 3.23
CA ILE A 23 -4.12 -12.15 4.55
C ILE A 23 -4.63 -13.21 5.53
N PRO A 24 -3.89 -13.53 6.60
CA PRO A 24 -4.34 -14.52 7.59
C PRO A 24 -5.69 -14.12 8.18
N GLU A 25 -6.57 -15.09 8.41
CA GLU A 25 -7.93 -14.84 8.89
C GLU A 25 -7.96 -14.22 10.29
N ASN A 26 -6.95 -14.51 11.11
CA ASN A 26 -6.77 -14.00 12.46
C ASN A 26 -5.94 -12.72 12.53
N ALA A 27 -5.32 -12.27 11.42
CA ALA A 27 -4.46 -11.10 11.44
C ALA A 27 -5.29 -9.85 11.84
N PRO A 28 -4.84 -9.05 12.82
CA PRO A 28 -5.53 -7.82 13.19
C PRO A 28 -5.51 -6.83 12.03
N LEU A 29 -6.66 -6.17 11.81
CA LEU A 29 -6.81 -5.13 10.81
C LEU A 29 -7.12 -3.81 11.50
N GLU A 30 -6.48 -2.74 11.05
CA GLU A 30 -6.76 -1.39 11.53
C GLU A 30 -7.17 -0.50 10.35
N PHE A 31 -8.28 0.21 10.52
CA PHE A 31 -8.78 1.14 9.51
C PHE A 31 -7.79 2.28 9.32
N ILE A 32 -7.37 2.52 8.08
CA ILE A 32 -6.35 3.52 7.77
C ILE A 32 -6.89 4.70 6.97
N GLY A 33 -8.00 4.53 6.24
CA GLY A 33 -8.54 5.59 5.40
C GLY A 33 -9.43 5.10 4.27
N GLU A 34 -9.67 5.97 3.30
CA GLU A 34 -10.58 5.71 2.18
C GLU A 34 -9.93 6.00 0.84
N ILE A 35 -10.31 5.24 -0.19
CA ILE A 35 -9.86 5.48 -1.56
C ILE A 35 -10.44 6.81 -2.07
N THR A 36 -9.57 7.78 -2.34
CA THR A 36 -9.95 9.08 -2.90
C THR A 36 -9.65 9.21 -4.39
N GLY A 37 -8.75 8.38 -4.93
CA GLY A 37 -8.34 8.45 -6.33
C GLY A 37 -7.85 7.12 -6.88
N LEU A 38 -8.07 6.93 -8.18
CA LEU A 38 -7.57 5.80 -8.97
C LEU A 38 -6.95 6.39 -10.24
N VAL A 39 -5.64 6.32 -10.36
CA VAL A 39 -4.88 7.06 -11.38
C VAL A 39 -3.56 6.35 -11.64
N GLU A 40 -3.11 6.30 -12.89
CA GLU A 40 -1.77 5.79 -13.26
C GLU A 40 -1.41 4.46 -12.58
N LYS A 41 -2.25 3.43 -12.78
CA LYS A 41 -2.11 2.11 -12.13
C LYS A 41 -1.90 2.21 -10.62
N SER A 42 -2.51 3.19 -9.97
CA SER A 42 -2.33 3.47 -8.54
C SER A 42 -3.67 3.74 -7.86
N VAL A 43 -3.77 3.28 -6.63
CA VAL A 43 -4.87 3.59 -5.70
C VAL A 43 -4.35 4.58 -4.68
N ILE A 44 -5.06 5.71 -4.54
CA ILE A 44 -4.73 6.82 -3.66
C ILE A 44 -5.69 6.81 -2.48
N ILE A 45 -5.14 6.75 -1.27
CA ILE A 45 -5.89 6.59 -0.03
C ILE A 45 -5.61 7.81 0.84
N LYS A 46 -6.67 8.51 1.27
CA LYS A 46 -6.55 9.58 2.24
C LYS A 46 -6.61 8.99 3.64
N ALA A 47 -5.58 9.23 4.44
CA ALA A 47 -5.50 8.70 5.79
C ALA A 47 -6.62 9.25 6.69
N ASN A 48 -7.17 8.38 7.54
CA ASN A 48 -7.97 8.79 8.69
C ASN A 48 -7.02 8.95 9.89
N ILE A 49 -6.95 10.17 10.44
CA ILE A 49 -6.00 10.54 11.48
C ILE A 49 -6.67 10.74 12.86
N LEU A 50 -7.87 10.19 13.07
CA LEU A 50 -8.56 10.31 14.36
C LEU A 50 -7.86 9.40 15.39
N GLY A 51 -7.07 10.00 16.30
CA GLY A 51 -6.42 9.29 17.42
C GLY A 51 -4.89 9.26 17.34
N GLU A 52 -4.28 8.15 17.78
CA GLU A 52 -2.83 7.93 17.69
C GLU A 52 -2.42 7.67 16.24
N PHE A 53 -2.13 8.74 15.50
CA PHE A 53 -1.61 8.64 14.15
C PHE A 53 -0.20 8.00 14.14
N ARG A 54 -0.05 6.91 13.39
CA ARG A 54 1.25 6.27 13.13
C ARG A 54 1.54 6.33 11.64
N VAL A 55 2.70 6.88 11.28
CA VAL A 55 3.19 6.81 9.89
C VAL A 55 3.55 5.36 9.61
N LEU A 56 2.89 4.77 8.61
CA LEU A 56 3.19 3.42 8.15
C LEU A 56 4.46 3.42 7.30
N LYS A 57 5.20 2.32 7.39
CA LYS A 57 6.42 2.12 6.58
C LYS A 57 6.04 1.58 5.20
N GLU A 58 6.80 1.92 4.18
CA GLU A 58 6.71 1.28 2.87
C GLU A 58 6.74 -0.25 3.00
N GLY A 59 5.97 -0.93 2.15
CA GLY A 59 5.74 -2.37 2.24
C GLY A 59 4.64 -2.80 3.20
N SER A 60 4.07 -1.90 4.01
CA SER A 60 2.89 -2.23 4.85
C SER A 60 1.74 -2.75 3.99
N ILE A 61 1.10 -3.86 4.39
CA ILE A 61 0.09 -4.53 3.57
C ILE A 61 -1.28 -3.92 3.76
N PHE A 62 -1.91 -3.47 2.67
CA PHE A 62 -3.25 -2.89 2.67
C PHE A 62 -4.28 -3.82 2.06
N CYS A 63 -5.51 -3.72 2.56
CA CYS A 63 -6.63 -4.55 2.17
C CYS A 63 -7.98 -3.88 2.41
N PHE A 64 -9.02 -4.48 1.86
CA PHE A 64 -10.41 -4.16 2.18
C PHE A 64 -10.83 -4.86 3.48
N GLU A 65 -11.99 -4.47 4.03
CA GLU A 65 -12.54 -5.05 5.26
C GLU A 65 -12.75 -6.57 5.17
N ASP A 66 -13.08 -7.07 3.98
CA ASP A 66 -13.24 -8.49 3.68
C ASP A 66 -11.92 -9.25 3.46
N ARG A 67 -10.77 -8.63 3.81
CA ARG A 67 -9.42 -9.14 3.60
C ARG A 67 -9.04 -9.33 2.14
N THR A 68 -9.80 -8.77 1.18
CA THR A 68 -9.35 -8.68 -0.21
C THR A 68 -8.07 -7.86 -0.25
N LEU A 69 -6.99 -8.47 -0.76
CA LEU A 69 -5.69 -7.82 -0.87
C LEU A 69 -5.77 -6.63 -1.83
N LEU A 70 -5.33 -5.46 -1.37
CA LEU A 70 -5.10 -4.31 -2.23
C LEU A 70 -3.65 -4.27 -2.70
N GLY A 71 -2.69 -4.45 -1.77
CA GLY A 71 -1.26 -4.50 -2.07
C GLY A 71 -0.40 -3.80 -1.02
N PRO A 72 0.93 -3.78 -1.22
CA PRO A 72 1.85 -3.10 -0.33
C PRO A 72 1.79 -1.57 -0.49
N LEU A 73 2.02 -0.84 0.59
CA LEU A 73 2.25 0.60 0.57
C LEU A 73 3.48 0.91 -0.26
N PHE A 74 3.29 1.63 -1.36
CA PHE A 74 4.35 2.05 -2.27
C PHE A 74 4.99 3.35 -1.79
N GLU A 75 4.18 4.34 -1.42
CA GLU A 75 4.67 5.68 -1.08
C GLU A 75 3.70 6.36 -0.11
N THR A 76 4.24 7.17 0.80
CA THR A 76 3.48 8.11 1.64
C THR A 76 3.85 9.54 1.28
N PHE A 77 2.85 10.37 0.99
CA PHE A 77 3.05 11.79 0.67
C PHE A 77 1.94 12.66 1.28
N GLY A 78 2.02 13.97 1.03
CA GLY A 78 1.09 14.95 1.60
C GLY A 78 1.55 15.51 2.94
N LYS A 79 0.64 16.15 3.67
CA LYS A 79 0.96 16.80 4.95
C LYS A 79 0.98 15.75 6.07
N LEU A 80 1.82 15.96 7.09
CA LEU A 80 1.89 15.06 8.25
C LEU A 80 0.53 14.87 8.96
N GLN A 81 -0.29 15.92 9.00
CA GLN A 81 -1.65 15.91 9.57
C GLN A 81 -2.72 15.36 8.62
N SER A 82 -2.37 15.04 7.38
CA SER A 82 -3.31 14.44 6.42
C SER A 82 -2.51 13.67 5.37
N PRO A 83 -1.83 12.59 5.77
CA PRO A 83 -1.03 11.81 4.83
C PRO A 83 -1.93 11.17 3.78
N ILE A 84 -1.30 10.90 2.65
CA ILE A 84 -1.88 10.23 1.51
C ILE A 84 -0.98 9.04 1.22
N TYR A 85 -1.61 7.88 1.10
CA TYR A 85 -0.93 6.63 0.78
C TYR A 85 -1.19 6.25 -0.66
N ARG A 86 -0.15 5.69 -1.30
CA ARG A 86 -0.23 5.12 -2.65
C ARG A 86 0.00 3.63 -2.59
N VAL A 87 -0.89 2.87 -3.21
CA VAL A 87 -0.62 1.50 -3.64
C VAL A 87 -0.48 1.54 -5.16
N LYS A 88 0.65 1.06 -5.69
CA LYS A 88 0.96 1.05 -7.12
C LYS A 88 0.91 -0.38 -7.65
N PHE A 89 0.45 -0.54 -8.88
CA PHE A 89 0.38 -1.82 -9.58
C PHE A 89 1.31 -1.81 -10.79
N ASN A 90 2.04 -2.91 -11.00
CA ASN A 90 2.95 -3.03 -12.13
C ASN A 90 2.21 -3.30 -13.45
N ASN A 91 1.02 -3.91 -13.40
CA ASN A 91 0.17 -4.20 -14.56
C ASN A 91 -1.25 -3.65 -14.43
N GLU A 92 -1.86 -3.35 -15.58
CA GLU A 92 -3.21 -2.77 -15.68
C GLU A 92 -4.30 -3.76 -15.26
N ASP A 93 -4.08 -5.06 -15.41
CA ASP A 93 -5.06 -6.10 -15.06
C ASP A 93 -5.28 -6.18 -13.55
N GLN A 94 -4.22 -6.05 -12.74
CA GLN A 94 -4.33 -5.96 -11.28
C GLN A 94 -5.06 -4.68 -10.87
N PHE A 95 -4.69 -3.54 -11.46
CA PHE A 95 -5.32 -2.26 -11.16
C PHE A 95 -6.81 -2.21 -11.53
N SER A 96 -7.18 -2.79 -12.68
CA SER A 96 -8.55 -2.72 -13.22
C SER A 96 -9.60 -3.34 -12.30
N LYS A 97 -9.21 -4.28 -11.44
CA LYS A 97 -10.07 -4.89 -10.41
C LYS A 97 -10.61 -3.89 -9.39
N PHE A 98 -9.96 -2.74 -9.25
CA PHE A 98 -10.28 -1.75 -8.22
C PHE A 98 -10.88 -0.44 -8.76
N LYS A 99 -11.02 -0.30 -10.09
CA LYS A 99 -11.49 0.95 -10.76
C LYS A 99 -12.79 1.51 -10.18
N ASP A 100 -13.70 0.64 -9.73
CA ASP A 100 -15.01 1.03 -9.17
C ASP A 100 -15.04 1.12 -7.63
N LYS A 101 -13.88 1.08 -6.96
CA LYS A 101 -13.76 1.05 -5.49
C LYS A 101 -13.54 2.42 -4.85
N LYS A 102 -13.79 3.52 -5.56
CA LYS A 102 -13.67 4.87 -4.99
C LYS A 102 -14.59 5.02 -3.77
N GLY A 103 -14.07 5.60 -2.69
CA GLY A 103 -14.77 5.73 -1.41
C GLY A 103 -14.75 4.49 -0.52
N ALA A 104 -14.19 3.37 -0.98
CA ALA A 104 -14.07 2.17 -0.16
C ALA A 104 -13.09 2.41 1.00
N LYS A 105 -13.42 1.81 2.15
CA LYS A 105 -12.56 1.79 3.34
C LYS A 105 -11.41 0.81 3.16
N ILE A 106 -10.22 1.26 3.53
CA ILE A 106 -8.98 0.48 3.49
C ILE A 106 -8.45 0.30 4.90
N TYR A 107 -7.90 -0.89 5.13
CA TYR A 107 -7.33 -1.34 6.37
C TYR A 107 -5.89 -1.76 6.13
N TYR A 108 -5.03 -1.55 7.11
CA TYR A 108 -3.69 -2.12 7.11
C TYR A 108 -3.65 -3.38 7.97
N VAL A 109 -2.87 -4.37 7.55
CA VAL A 109 -2.61 -5.57 8.33
C VAL A 109 -1.59 -5.21 9.41
N VAL A 110 -1.98 -5.30 10.67
CA VAL A 110 -1.08 -5.00 11.79
C VAL A 110 -0.02 -6.10 11.85
N PRO A 111 1.27 -5.78 11.76
CA PRO A 111 2.31 -6.79 11.92
C PRO A 111 2.21 -7.40 13.31
N GLU A 112 1.98 -8.70 13.38
CA GLU A 112 2.24 -9.42 14.61
C GLU A 112 3.74 -9.35 14.87
N SER A 113 4.14 -8.78 16.01
CA SER A 113 5.56 -8.67 16.40
C SER A 113 6.30 -10.02 16.39
N GLN A 114 5.58 -11.15 16.30
CA GLN A 114 6.12 -12.51 16.22
C GLN A 114 6.38 -13.03 14.79
N PHE A 115 5.87 -12.39 13.73
CA PHE A 115 6.12 -12.87 12.34
C PHE A 115 7.48 -12.46 11.77
N LEU A 116 8.17 -11.49 12.39
CA LEU A 116 9.52 -11.06 12.00
C LEU A 116 10.63 -12.06 12.39
N TYR A 117 10.31 -13.20 13.00
CA TYR A 117 11.32 -14.16 13.50
C TYR A 117 11.39 -15.51 12.77
N THR A 118 10.53 -15.79 11.78
CA THR A 118 10.55 -17.10 11.10
C THR A 118 11.07 -17.12 9.67
N ASP A 119 11.51 -15.99 9.10
CA ASP A 119 12.47 -16.03 7.98
C ASP A 119 13.90 -16.30 8.47
N SER A 120 14.01 -17.14 9.50
CA SER A 120 15.25 -17.81 9.84
C SER A 120 15.54 -18.83 8.73
N ILE A 121 16.43 -18.42 7.82
CA ILE A 121 17.46 -19.25 7.21
C ILE A 121 16.90 -20.38 6.31
N LYS A 122 16.83 -20.13 5.00
CA LYS A 122 17.08 -21.20 4.02
C LYS A 122 18.53 -21.08 3.57
N ASN A 123 19.24 -22.20 3.72
CA ASN A 123 20.68 -22.42 3.47
C ASN A 123 21.22 -21.82 2.18
#